data_AF-A0A7W5LI07-F1
#
_entry.id   AF-A0A7W5LI07-F1
#
_cell.length_a   1.000
_cell.length_b   1.000
_cell.length_c   1.000
_cell.angle_alpha   90.00
_cell.angle_beta   90.00
_cell.angle_gamma   90.00
#
_symmetry.space_group_name_H-M   'P 1'
#
loop_
_entity.id
_entity.type
_entity.pdbx_description
1 polymer ?
#
loop_
_entity_poly.entity_id
_entity_poly.type
_entity_poly.pdbx_seq_one_letter_code
_entity_poly.pdbx_strand_id
1 'polypeptide(L)' 'MVPIDTEHFETSGIENGSPLGMIQTHDSSADATRHKSENVLRLKAEGKSMDCIAREAGVSRSTVTRIMRYVERASAV' A
#
# COMPACT_ATOMS: atom_id res chain seq x y z
N MET A 1 34.48 -18.46 -6.56
CA MET A 1 33.70 -17.25 -6.88
C MET A 1 32.35 -17.73 -7.38
N VAL A 2 31.28 -17.37 -6.69
CA VAL A 2 29.91 -17.79 -7.02
C VAL A 2 29.23 -16.60 -7.69
N PRO A 3 28.57 -16.75 -8.85
CA PRO A 3 27.76 -15.68 -9.40
C PRO A 3 26.54 -15.51 -8.48
N ILE A 4 26.34 -14.29 -8.00
CA ILE A 4 25.11 -13.89 -7.35
C ILE A 4 24.06 -13.83 -8.46
N ASP A 5 23.26 -14.89 -8.57
CA ASP A 5 21.98 -14.88 -9.28
C ASP A 5 21.11 -13.83 -8.59
N THR A 6 21.24 -12.59 -9.08
CA THR A 6 20.36 -11.49 -8.73
C THR A 6 19.07 -11.81 -9.43
N GLU A 7 18.15 -12.41 -8.69
CA GLU A 7 16.83 -12.74 -9.17
C GLU A 7 16.23 -11.47 -9.80
N HIS A 8 16.10 -11.54 -11.12
CA HIS A 8 15.35 -10.60 -11.93
C HIS A 8 13.91 -10.67 -11.45
N PHE A 9 13.59 -9.88 -10.43
CA PHE A 9 12.20 -9.64 -10.08
C PHE A 9 11.67 -8.73 -11.18
N GLU A 10 11.08 -9.39 -12.20
CA GLU A 10 10.35 -8.74 -13.26
C GLU A 10 9.38 -7.76 -12.60
N THR A 11 9.72 -6.48 -12.70
CA THR A 11 8.75 -5.40 -12.55
C THR A 11 7.83 -5.54 -13.73
N SER A 12 6.88 -6.48 -13.65
CA SER A 12 5.67 -6.42 -14.44
C SER A 12 5.02 -5.12 -14.01
N GLY A 13 5.17 -4.12 -14.88
CA GLY A 13 4.48 -2.87 -14.75
C GLY A 13 3.00 -3.19 -14.67
N ILE A 14 2.44 -3.11 -13.46
CA ILE A 14 1.00 -3.04 -13.29
C ILE A 14 0.62 -1.65 -13.81
N GLU A 15 0.44 -1.63 -15.13
CA GLU A 15 -0.54 -0.86 -15.85
C GLU A 15 -1.43 -0.02 -14.93
N ASN A 16 -1.04 1.24 -14.73
CA ASN A 16 -2.05 2.29 -14.60
C ASN A 16 -2.59 2.59 -16.01
N GLY A 17 -3.09 1.56 -16.67
CA GLY A 17 -3.82 1.62 -17.92
C GLY A 17 -5.28 1.49 -17.56
N SER A 18 -5.92 2.62 -17.25
CA SER A 18 -7.36 2.73 -17.17
C SER A 18 -7.99 2.12 -18.43
N PRO A 19 -8.78 1.03 -18.35
CA PRO A 19 -9.67 0.71 -19.44
C PRO A 19 -10.79 1.73 -19.39
N LEU A 20 -10.84 2.59 -20.40
CA LEU A 20 -12.01 3.36 -20.79
C LEU A 20 -13.19 2.38 -20.94
N GLY A 21 -13.97 2.21 -19.87
CA GLY A 21 -15.10 1.31 -19.88
C GLY A 21 -15.62 1.05 -18.48
N MET A 22 -16.80 1.58 -18.21
CA MET A 22 -17.66 1.36 -17.04
C MET A 22 -17.45 2.36 -15.90
N ILE A 23 -18.45 3.23 -15.80
CA ILE A 23 -18.71 4.18 -14.72
C ILE A 23 -18.73 3.39 -13.41
N GLN A 24 -17.64 3.45 -12.63
CA GLN A 24 -17.65 2.92 -11.26
C GLN A 24 -18.04 4.08 -10.35
N THR A 25 -19.28 4.01 -9.86
CA THR A 25 -19.90 5.02 -9.02
C THR A 25 -19.01 5.38 -7.84
N HIS A 26 -18.74 6.67 -7.74
CA HIS A 26 -17.75 7.31 -6.88
C HIS A 26 -18.18 7.39 -5.41
N ASP A 27 -18.63 6.28 -4.83
CA ASP A 27 -18.83 6.15 -3.37
C ASP A 27 -17.89 5.09 -2.76
N SER A 28 -17.34 4.16 -3.55
CA SER A 28 -16.45 3.10 -3.06
C SER A 28 -15.00 3.51 -2.78
N SER A 29 -14.54 4.67 -3.28
CA SER A 29 -13.12 5.04 -3.18
C SER A 29 -12.71 5.48 -1.77
N ALA A 30 -13.59 6.19 -1.06
CA ALA A 30 -13.37 6.61 0.32
C ALA A 30 -13.37 5.41 1.28
N ASP A 31 -14.30 4.48 1.08
CA ASP A 31 -14.40 3.26 1.88
C ASP A 31 -13.21 2.32 1.63
N ALA A 32 -12.82 2.13 0.37
CA ALA A 32 -11.63 1.36 0.01
C ALA A 32 -10.34 1.98 0.59
N THR A 33 -10.25 3.31 0.63
CA THR A 33 -9.10 4.02 1.23
C THR A 33 -9.09 3.90 2.75
N ARG A 34 -10.27 4.00 3.38
CA ARG A 34 -10.43 3.79 4.83
C ARG A 34 -10.02 2.37 5.22
N HIS A 35 -10.49 1.37 4.48
CA HIS A 35 -10.14 -0.03 4.69
C HIS A 35 -8.63 -0.30 4.54
N LYS A 36 -7.99 0.31 3.53
CA LYS A 36 -6.53 0.25 3.37
C LYS A 36 -5.78 0.86 4.55
N SER A 37 -6.21 2.01 5.06
CA SER A 37 -5.58 2.66 6.21
C SER A 37 -5.72 1.83 7.49
N GLU A 38 -6.88 1.22 7.71
CA GLU A 38 -7.15 0.36 8.87
C GLU A 38 -6.29 -0.91 8.83
N ASN A 39 -6.14 -1.53 7.64
CA ASN A 39 -5.22 -2.66 7.46
C ASN A 39 -3.77 -2.26 7.74
N VAL A 40 -3.30 -1.11 7.24
CA VAL A 40 -1.93 -0.61 7.50
C VAL A 40 -1.68 -0.44 9.00
N LEU A 41 -2.65 0.10 9.75
CA LEU A 41 -2.51 0.31 11.19
C LEU A 41 -2.54 -0.98 11.99
N ARG A 42 -3.43 -1.92 11.63
CA ARG A 42 -3.48 -3.25 12.25
C ARG A 42 -2.17 -4.00 12.07
N LEU A 43 -1.65 -4.06 10.85
CA LEU A 43 -0.39 -4.73 10.55
C LEU A 43 0.81 -4.06 11.25
N LYS A 44 0.78 -2.73 11.43
CA LYS A 44 1.79 -2.03 12.23
C LYS A 44 1.70 -2.38 13.72
N ALA A 45 0.50 -2.51 14.27
CA ALA A 45 0.29 -2.94 15.65
C ALA A 45 0.77 -4.38 15.90
N GLU A 46 0.70 -5.25 14.88
CA GLU A 46 1.31 -6.59 14.88
C GLU A 46 2.85 -6.56 14.84
N GLY A 47 3.48 -5.39 14.69
CA GLY A 47 4.93 -5.24 14.62
C GLY A 47 5.54 -5.56 13.25
N LYS A 48 4.72 -5.68 12.19
CA LYS A 48 5.22 -5.96 10.84
C LYS A 48 6.06 -4.80 10.29
N SER A 49 7.06 -5.13 9.47
CA SER A 49 7.90 -4.14 8.78
C SER A 49 7.10 -3.38 7.72
N MET A 50 7.52 -2.15 7.40
CA MET A 50 6.82 -1.30 6.42
C MET A 50 6.70 -1.96 5.03
N ASP A 51 7.73 -2.69 4.61
CA ASP A 51 7.73 -3.40 3.32
C ASP A 51 6.77 -4.60 3.34
N CYS A 52 6.67 -5.32 4.47
CA CYS A 52 5.65 -6.37 4.64
C CYS A 52 4.24 -5.78 4.63
N ILE A 53 4.02 -4.68 5.34
CA ILE A 53 2.73 -3.97 5.37
C ILE A 53 2.32 -3.53 3.96
N ALA A 54 3.25 -2.96 3.19
CA ALA A 54 2.98 -2.49 1.83
C ALA A 54 2.50 -3.63 0.92
N ARG A 55 3.19 -4.78 0.97
CA ARG A 55 2.82 -5.98 0.20
C ARG A 55 1.46 -6.53 0.63
N GLU A 56 1.24 -6.68 1.93
CA GLU A 56 0.03 -7.31 2.47
C GLU A 56 -1.22 -6.43 2.35
N ALA A 57 -1.08 -5.11 2.49
CA ALA A 57 -2.18 -4.16 2.31
C ALA A 57 -2.42 -3.76 0.84
N GLY A 58 -1.57 -4.24 -0.10
CA GLY A 58 -1.66 -3.90 -1.52
C GLY A 58 -1.53 -2.40 -1.77
N VAL A 59 -0.52 -1.77 -1.16
CA VAL A 59 -0.24 -0.33 -1.28
C VAL A 59 1.27 -0.07 -1.41
N SER A 60 1.64 1.12 -1.90
CA SER A 60 3.05 1.52 -1.96
C SER A 60 3.62 1.83 -0.56
N ARG A 61 4.94 1.68 -0.39
CA ARG A 61 5.65 2.12 0.82
C ARG A 61 5.44 3.61 1.14
N SER A 62 5.33 4.44 0.09
CA SER A 62 5.02 5.87 0.22
C SER A 62 3.62 6.10 0.80
N THR A 63 2.64 5.29 0.41
CA THR A 63 1.28 5.31 0.97
C THR A 63 1.30 4.91 2.45
N VAL A 64 2.01 3.84 2.81
CA VAL A 64 2.19 3.43 4.23
C VAL A 64 2.79 4.57 5.06
N THR A 65 3.86 5.19 4.56
CA THR A 65 4.53 6.32 5.22
C THR A 65 3.58 7.50 5.44
N ARG A 66 2.80 7.86 4.41
CA ARG A 66 1.80 8.92 4.51
C ARG A 66 0.75 8.62 5.57
N ILE A 67 0.18 7.42 5.56
CA ILE A 67 -0.84 6.99 6.54
C ILE A 67 -0.30 7.09 7.97
N MET A 68 0.90 6.57 8.24
CA MET A 68 1.50 6.65 9.58
C MET A 68 1.69 8.10 10.04
N ARG A 69 2.21 8.97 9.18
CA ARG A 69 2.38 10.40 9.50
C ARG A 69 1.07 11.13 9.77
N TYR A 70 -0.03 10.73 9.14
CA TYR A 70 -1.33 11.34 9.42
C TYR A 70 -1.85 10.92 10.79
N VAL A 71 -1.67 9.65 11.17
CA VAL A 71 -2.09 9.14 12.48
C VAL A 71 -1.27 9.74 13.62
N GLU A 72 0.06 9.80 13.47
CA GLU A 72 0.94 10.42 14.47
C GLU A 72 0.56 11.88 14.75
N ARG A 73 0.24 12.65 13.70
CA ARG A 73 -0.21 14.04 13.83
C ARG A 73 -1.59 14.16 14.44
N ALA A 74 -2.51 13.25 14.12
CA ALA A 74 -3.85 13.24 14.70
C ALA A 74 -3.84 12.87 16.19
N SER A 75 -2.88 12.04 16.63
CA SER A 75 -2.71 11.66 18.04
C SER A 75 -1.97 12.71 18.87
N ALA A 76 -1.37 13.72 18.25
CA ALA A 76 -0.61 14.78 18.93
C ALA A 76 -1.48 15.99 19.34
N VAL A 77 -2.80 15.85 19.31
CA VAL A 77 -3.83 16.84 19.70
C VAL A 77 -4.60 16.31 20.90
#